data_AF-A0A098Y1R6-F1
#
_entry.id   AF-A0A098Y1R6-F1
#
_cell.length_a   1.000
_cell.length_b   1.000
_cell.length_c   1.000
_cell.angle_alpha   90.00
_cell.angle_beta   90.00
_cell.angle_gamma   90.00
#
_symmetry.space_group_name_H-M   'P 1'
#
loop_
_entity.id
_entity.type
_entity.pdbx_description
1 polymer ?
#
loop_
_entity_poly.entity_id
_entity_poly.type
_entity_poly.pdbx_seq_one_letter_code
_entity_poly.pdbx_strand_id
1 'polypeptide(L)'
;TPAAAETREGIDWTRAVEEAELLVASGADHDQETFLAGYSTPVLFASAVSNFGVAALLDTLVDLAPAPADRTDAEGRPRVLTDPFSAFVFKVQSGMDAAHRDRLAYIRICSGVF
;
A
#
# COMPACT_ATOMS: atom_id res chain seq x y z
N THR A 1 -2.02 29.55 10.82
CA THR A 1 -0.65 30.01 10.56
C THR A 1 0.25 29.44 11.64
N PRO A 2 1.57 29.28 11.41
CA PRO A 2 2.50 28.74 12.41
C PRO A 2 2.41 29.44 13.77
N ALA A 3 2.42 30.78 13.80
CA ALA A 3 2.31 31.55 15.04
C ALA A 3 0.99 31.32 15.81
N ALA A 4 -0.12 31.09 15.11
CA ALA A 4 -1.40 30.77 15.75
C ALA A 4 -1.43 29.34 16.31
N ALA A 5 -0.72 28.41 15.69
CA ALA A 5 -0.59 27.03 16.16
C ALA A 5 0.32 26.97 17.41
N GLU A 6 1.44 27.69 17.39
CA GLU A 6 2.34 27.84 18.54
C GLU A 6 1.61 28.41 19.76
N THR A 7 0.77 29.44 19.57
CA THR A 7 -0.02 30.02 20.66
C THR A 7 -1.03 29.03 21.24
N ARG A 8 -1.57 28.11 20.42
CA ARG A 8 -2.64 27.18 20.83
C ARG A 8 -2.10 25.90 21.48
N GLU A 9 -1.07 25.31 20.90
CA GLU A 9 -0.53 24.01 21.34
C GLU A 9 0.75 24.15 22.18
N GLY A 10 1.35 25.34 22.23
CA GLY A 10 2.52 25.64 23.08
C GLY A 10 3.70 24.73 22.80
N ILE A 11 4.19 24.05 23.85
CA ILE A 11 5.39 23.21 23.78
C ILE A 11 5.25 22.03 22.80
N ASP A 12 4.05 21.50 22.61
CA ASP A 12 3.82 20.39 21.69
C ASP A 12 4.02 20.81 20.24
N TRP A 13 3.66 22.06 19.90
CA TRP A 13 3.96 22.63 18.59
C TRP A 13 5.47 22.79 18.38
N THR A 14 6.17 23.40 19.34
CA THR A 14 7.62 23.59 19.26
C THR A 14 8.35 22.26 19.07
N ARG A 15 8.00 21.26 19.88
CA ARG A 15 8.56 19.90 19.76
C ARG A 15 8.28 19.27 18.40
N ALA A 16 7.04 19.37 17.90
CA ALA A 16 6.69 18.79 16.60
C ALA A 16 7.47 19.45 15.44
N VAL A 17 7.71 20.76 15.51
CA VAL A 17 8.54 21.48 14.54
C VAL A 17 9.98 21.00 14.60
N GLU A 18 10.58 20.94 15.80
CA GLU A 18 11.96 20.46 15.99
C GLU A 18 12.13 19.01 15.51
N GLU A 19 11.21 18.11 15.84
CA GLU A 19 11.24 16.71 15.40
C GLU A 19 11.08 16.59 13.86
N ALA A 20 10.23 17.41 13.25
CA ALA A 20 10.09 17.46 11.79
C ALA A 20 11.38 17.96 11.11
N GLU A 21 12.03 18.99 11.67
CA GLU A 21 13.32 19.49 11.16
C GLU A 21 14.42 18.43 11.26
N LEU A 22 14.45 17.65 12.34
CA LEU A 22 15.39 16.52 12.48
C LEU A 22 15.15 15.42 11.43
N LEU A 23 13.89 15.11 11.12
CA LEU A 23 13.56 14.17 10.05
C LEU A 23 14.05 14.66 8.69
N VAL A 24 13.82 15.93 8.35
CA VAL A 24 14.34 16.52 7.11
C VAL A 24 15.87 16.47 7.08
N ALA A 25 16.54 16.79 8.19
CA ALA A 25 18.00 16.76 8.28
C ALA A 25 18.59 15.34 8.14
N SER A 26 17.79 14.29 8.41
CA SER A 26 18.24 12.91 8.23
C SER A 26 18.37 12.48 6.77
N GLY A 27 17.74 13.21 5.84
CA GLY A 27 17.71 12.87 4.41
C GLY A 27 16.90 11.61 4.09
N ALA A 28 16.07 11.12 5.03
CA ALA A 28 15.19 9.97 4.85
C ALA A 28 13.90 10.33 4.09
N ASP A 29 14.02 11.13 3.04
CA ASP A 29 12.91 11.45 2.15
C ASP A 29 12.45 10.21 1.39
N HIS A 30 11.18 10.21 0.95
CA HIS A 30 10.66 9.13 0.14
C HIS A 30 11.41 9.01 -1.19
N ASP A 31 11.89 7.82 -1.48
CA ASP A 31 12.45 7.47 -2.78
C ASP A 31 11.66 6.29 -3.38
N GLN A 32 11.09 6.52 -4.56
CA GLN A 32 10.17 5.57 -5.18
C GLN A 32 10.86 4.27 -5.61
N GLU A 33 12.12 4.34 -6.03
CA GLU A 33 12.87 3.17 -6.48
C GLU A 33 13.15 2.21 -5.32
N THR A 34 13.67 2.74 -4.20
CA THR A 34 13.91 1.96 -2.98
C THR A 34 12.62 1.41 -2.37
N PHE A 35 11.50 2.14 -2.47
CA PHE A 35 10.20 1.64 -2.02
C PHE A 35 9.73 0.45 -2.86
N LEU A 36 9.76 0.57 -4.19
CA LEU A 36 9.35 -0.51 -5.10
C LEU A 36 10.28 -1.73 -5.02
N ALA A 37 11.55 -1.52 -4.66
CA ALA A 37 12.52 -2.58 -4.40
C ALA A 37 12.39 -3.19 -2.99
N GLY A 38 11.54 -2.63 -2.12
CA GLY A 38 11.31 -3.12 -0.75
C GLY A 38 12.43 -2.78 0.25
N TYR A 39 13.28 -1.81 -0.06
CA TYR A 39 14.35 -1.33 0.82
C TYR A 39 13.90 -0.22 1.78
N SER A 40 12.86 0.52 1.41
CA SER A 40 12.30 1.61 2.20
C SER A 40 10.78 1.46 2.33
N THR A 41 10.19 2.11 3.34
CA THR A 41 8.75 2.14 3.55
C THR A 41 8.32 3.55 3.96
N PRO A 42 7.35 4.17 3.27
CA PRO A 42 6.73 5.40 3.73
C PRO A 42 6.05 5.16 5.08
N VAL A 43 6.22 6.10 6.01
CA VAL A 43 5.59 6.05 7.34
C VAL A 43 4.51 7.13 7.43
N LEU A 44 3.32 6.73 7.87
CA LEU A 44 2.20 7.64 8.12
C LEU A 44 1.70 7.47 9.55
N PHE A 45 1.32 8.58 10.17
CA PHE A 45 0.70 8.59 11.48
C PHE A 45 -0.81 8.78 11.34
N ALA A 46 -1.57 7.80 11.84
CA ALA A 46 -3.02 7.75 11.71
C ALA A 46 -3.64 7.05 12.92
N SER A 47 -4.95 7.26 13.12
CA SER A 47 -5.76 6.54 14.09
C SER A 47 -6.98 5.98 13.39
N ALA A 48 -6.96 4.66 13.14
CA ALA A 48 -8.05 3.96 12.47
C ALA A 48 -9.36 4.03 13.28
N VAL A 49 -9.27 3.92 14.61
CA VAL A 49 -10.46 3.93 15.50
C VAL A 49 -11.19 5.26 15.44
N SER A 50 -10.46 6.37 15.35
CA SER A 50 -11.04 7.71 15.22
C SER A 50 -11.22 8.15 13.77
N ASN A 51 -10.98 7.26 12.80
CA ASN A 51 -11.00 7.57 11.36
C ASN A 51 -10.15 8.79 10.98
N PHE A 52 -9.00 8.97 11.64
CA PHE A 52 -8.07 10.07 11.40
C PHE A 52 -6.88 9.57 10.57
N GLY A 53 -6.54 10.27 9.49
CA GLY A 53 -5.42 9.93 8.61
C GLY A 53 -5.68 8.77 7.63
N VAL A 54 -6.85 8.12 7.69
CA VAL A 54 -7.20 7.00 6.80
C VAL A 54 -7.29 7.44 5.34
N ALA A 55 -7.87 8.62 5.07
CA ALA A 55 -7.92 9.16 3.71
C ALA A 55 -6.51 9.40 3.13
N ALA A 56 -5.63 10.05 3.90
CA ALA A 56 -4.24 10.28 3.49
C ALA A 56 -3.47 8.98 3.24
N LEU A 57 -3.73 7.93 4.03
CA LEU A 57 -3.17 6.59 3.79
C LEU A 57 -3.64 6.01 2.46
N LEU A 58 -4.93 6.12 2.14
CA LEU A 58 -5.48 5.62 0.88
C LEU A 58 -4.94 6.42 -0.32
N ASP A 59 -4.88 7.74 -0.22
CA ASP A 59 -4.32 8.60 -1.27
C ASP A 59 -2.85 8.25 -1.52
N THR A 60 -2.06 8.11 -0.45
CA THR A 60 -0.65 7.69 -0.54
C THR A 60 -0.51 6.30 -1.16
N LEU A 61 -1.40 5.36 -0.84
CA LEU A 61 -1.39 4.04 -1.43
C LEU A 61 -1.68 4.09 -2.93
N VAL A 62 -2.63 4.91 -3.37
CA VAL A 62 -2.96 5.09 -4.79
C VAL A 62 -1.78 5.71 -5.55
N ASP A 63 -1.11 6.70 -4.95
CA ASP A 63 -0.01 7.42 -5.59
C ASP A 63 1.28 6.58 -5.68
N LEU A 64 1.58 5.79 -4.64
CA LEU A 64 2.89 5.13 -4.53
C LEU A 64 2.85 3.64 -4.93
N ALA A 65 1.74 2.93 -4.72
CA ALA A 65 1.72 1.48 -4.93
C ALA A 65 1.87 1.10 -6.41
N PRO A 66 2.55 -0.02 -6.71
CA PRO A 66 2.71 -0.47 -8.07
C PRO A 66 1.38 -0.94 -8.66
N ALA A 67 1.15 -0.59 -9.92
CA ALA A 67 0.12 -1.20 -10.74
C ALA A 67 0.41 -2.70 -10.98
N PRO A 68 -0.56 -3.49 -11.47
CA PRO A 68 -0.28 -4.83 -11.98
C PRO A 68 0.89 -4.78 -12.98
N ALA A 69 1.80 -5.73 -12.89
CA ALA A 69 2.95 -5.84 -13.77
C ALA A 69 2.89 -7.14 -14.56
N ASP A 70 3.57 -7.15 -15.71
CA ASP A 70 3.78 -8.33 -16.53
C ASP A 70 4.37 -9.48 -15.71
N ARG A 71 4.05 -10.71 -16.11
CA ARG A 71 4.47 -11.90 -15.40
C ARG A 71 4.99 -12.96 -16.34
N THR A 72 5.88 -13.77 -15.82
CA THR A 72 6.36 -14.96 -16.52
C THR A 72 5.37 -16.10 -16.31
N ASP A 73 5.05 -16.84 -17.36
CA ASP A 73 4.25 -18.06 -17.26
C ASP A 73 5.05 -19.26 -16.72
N ALA A 74 4.38 -20.40 -16.57
CA ALA A 74 4.98 -21.62 -16.02
C ALA A 74 6.16 -22.15 -16.85
N GLU A 75 6.23 -21.80 -18.14
CA GLU A 75 7.31 -22.20 -19.05
C GLU A 75 8.41 -21.14 -19.14
N GLY A 76 8.38 -20.09 -18.32
CA GLY A 76 9.41 -19.05 -18.35
C GLY A 76 9.19 -17.98 -19.43
N ARG A 77 8.03 -17.97 -20.11
CA ARG A 77 7.76 -17.00 -21.18
C ARG A 77 7.14 -15.72 -20.60
N PRO A 78 7.58 -14.54 -21.05
CA PRO A 78 6.97 -13.29 -20.62
C PRO A 78 5.53 -13.22 -21.12
N ARG A 79 4.62 -12.79 -20.26
CA ARG A 79 3.21 -12.55 -20.55
C ARG A 79 2.88 -11.13 -20.14
N VAL A 80 2.40 -10.35 -21.11
CA VAL A 80 2.04 -8.95 -20.89
C VAL A 80 0.58 -8.83 -20.42
N LEU A 81 0.24 -7.74 -19.73
CA LEU A 81 -1.11 -7.54 -19.18
C LEU A 81 -2.24 -7.65 -20.23
N THR A 82 -1.96 -7.30 -21.48
CA THR A 82 -2.94 -7.31 -22.58
C THR A 82 -3.09 -8.66 -23.28
N ASP A 83 -2.30 -9.66 -22.92
CA ASP A 83 -2.43 -11.00 -23.48
C ASP A 83 -3.79 -11.64 -23.16
N PRO A 84 -4.20 -12.71 -23.87
CA PRO A 84 -5.42 -13.45 -23.56
C PRO A 84 -5.51 -13.83 -22.08
N PHE A 85 -6.74 -13.95 -21.57
CA PHE A 85 -7.02 -14.17 -20.16
C PHE A 85 -6.13 -15.25 -19.55
N SER A 86 -5.49 -14.92 -18.42
CA SER A 86 -4.76 -15.89 -17.62
C SER A 86 -4.86 -15.56 -16.14
N ALA A 87 -4.85 -16.59 -15.31
CA ALA A 87 -4.91 -16.45 -13.85
C ALA A 87 -4.30 -17.68 -13.17
N PHE A 88 -3.93 -17.54 -11.91
CA PHE A 88 -3.56 -18.68 -11.05
C PHE A 88 -4.33 -18.63 -9.72
N VAL A 89 -4.61 -19.81 -9.19
CA VAL A 89 -5.23 -19.98 -7.86
C VAL A 89 -4.14 -19.79 -6.80
N PHE A 90 -4.34 -18.85 -5.87
CA PHE A 90 -3.39 -18.62 -4.77
C PHE A 90 -3.96 -19.00 -3.39
N LYS A 91 -5.26 -19.22 -3.30
CA LYS A 91 -5.93 -19.63 -2.06
C LYS A 91 -7.18 -20.45 -2.39
N VAL A 92 -7.38 -21.56 -1.70
CA VAL A 92 -8.63 -22.33 -1.72
C VAL A 92 -9.21 -22.33 -0.31
N GLN A 93 -10.47 -21.96 -0.19
CA GLN A 93 -11.21 -21.96 1.07
C GLN A 93 -12.35 -22.99 0.96
N SER A 94 -12.51 -23.82 1.99
CA SER A 94 -13.54 -24.86 2.03
C SER A 94 -14.40 -24.73 3.29
N GLY A 95 -15.60 -25.32 3.26
CA GLY A 95 -16.45 -25.45 4.46
C GLY A 95 -17.19 -24.17 4.84
N MET A 96 -17.62 -23.38 3.85
CA MET A 96 -18.47 -22.20 4.10
C MET A 96 -19.95 -22.55 4.29
N ASP A 97 -20.41 -23.68 3.74
CA ASP A 97 -21.73 -24.26 4.00
C ASP A 97 -21.58 -25.52 4.86
N ALA A 98 -22.45 -25.65 5.87
CA ALA A 98 -22.52 -26.82 6.74
C ALA A 98 -23.11 -28.05 6.00
N ALA A 99 -23.89 -27.84 4.94
CA ALA A 99 -24.56 -28.91 4.20
C ALA A 99 -23.67 -29.54 3.12
N HIS A 100 -22.74 -28.83 2.47
CA HIS A 100 -21.93 -29.39 1.40
C HIS A 100 -20.53 -28.77 1.21
N ARG A 101 -19.73 -29.53 0.45
CA ARG A 101 -18.28 -29.44 0.20
C ARG A 101 -17.88 -28.26 -0.70
N ASP A 102 -18.37 -27.07 -0.38
CA ASP A 102 -18.11 -25.86 -1.15
C ASP A 102 -16.61 -25.57 -1.09
N ARG A 103 -15.99 -25.44 -2.26
CA ARG A 103 -14.60 -25.02 -2.41
C ARG A 103 -14.59 -23.75 -3.23
N LEU A 104 -14.18 -22.66 -2.61
CA LEU A 104 -13.97 -21.38 -3.27
C LEU A 104 -12.48 -21.22 -3.58
N ALA A 105 -12.14 -21.01 -4.84
CA ALA A 105 -10.78 -20.70 -5.27
C ALA A 105 -10.64 -19.20 -5.54
N TYR A 106 -9.71 -18.56 -4.84
CA TYR A 106 -9.30 -17.19 -5.12
C TYR A 106 -8.24 -17.22 -6.22
N ILE A 107 -8.54 -16.54 -7.31
CA ILE A 107 -7.65 -16.40 -8.45
C ILE A 107 -7.08 -14.99 -8.52
N ARG A 108 -5.82 -14.87 -8.92
CA ARG A 108 -5.23 -13.60 -9.35
C ARG A 108 -5.18 -13.60 -10.87
N ILE A 109 -5.85 -12.62 -11.48
CA ILE A 109 -5.75 -12.35 -12.92
C ILE A 109 -4.35 -11.81 -13.21
N CYS A 110 -3.70 -12.38 -14.22
CA CYS A 110 -2.37 -11.99 -14.68
C CYS A 110 -2.40 -11.25 -16.03
N SER A 111 -3.38 -11.54 -16.88
CA SER A 111 -3.55 -10.88 -18.18
C SER A 111 -5.01 -10.97 -18.64
N GLY A 112 -5.40 -10.08 -19.55
CA GLY A 112 -6.69 -10.12 -20.23
C GLY A 112 -7.88 -9.77 -19.33
N VAL A 113 -9.07 -10.17 -19.78
CA VAL A 113 -10.35 -9.89 -19.12
C VAL A 113 -11.09 -11.20 -18.90
N PHE A 114 -11.68 -11.37 -17.71
CA PHE A 114 -12.52 -12.52 -17.34
C PHE A 114 -13.96 -12.32 -17.81
#